data_AF-A0A061HX46-F1
#
_entry.id   AF-A0A061HX46-F1
#
_cell.length_a   1.000
_cell.length_b   1.000
_cell.length_c   1.000
_cell.angle_alpha   90.00
_cell.angle_beta   90.00
_cell.angle_gamma   90.00
#
_symmetry.space_group_name_H-M   'P 1'
#
loop_
_entity.id
_entity.type
_entity.pdbx_description
1 polymer ?
#
loop_
_entity_poly.entity_id
_entity_poly.type
_entity_poly.pdbx_seq_one_letter_code
_entity_poly.pdbx_strand_id
1 'polypeptide(L)'
;MIHRGKERAPCLGASLSNVSVFSALIALLSPTAATALAVRYASKKTGGSSKNLGGKSRGKHYGIKKMEGHYVYAGNILGTQRQFRWHPGAH
;
A
#
# COMPACT_ATOMS: atom_id res chain seq x y z
N MET A 1 -56.38 -26.36 -43.19
CA MET A 1 -55.24 -25.61 -42.61
C MET A 1 -55.30 -25.82 -41.11
N ILE A 2 -54.38 -26.47 -40.39
CA ILE A 2 -53.01 -26.93 -40.64
C ILE A 2 -52.79 -28.29 -39.89
N HIS A 3 -52.29 -29.26 -40.65
CA HIS A 3 -51.35 -30.37 -40.39
C HIS A 3 -50.98 -30.91 -38.98
N ARG A 4 -51.19 -32.24 -38.86
CA ARG A 4 -50.23 -33.37 -38.60
C ARG A 4 -49.29 -33.41 -37.38
N GLY A 5 -49.25 -34.62 -36.79
CA GLY A 5 -48.10 -35.30 -36.15
C GLY A 5 -48.43 -35.71 -34.70
N LYS A 6 -48.81 -36.95 -34.34
CA LYS A 6 -48.17 -38.28 -34.41
C LYS A 6 -46.73 -38.29 -33.90
N GLU A 7 -46.56 -38.66 -32.63
CA GLU A 7 -45.41 -39.42 -32.15
C GLU A 7 -45.81 -40.34 -30.98
N ARG A 8 -45.23 -41.53 -30.99
CA ARG A 8 -45.51 -42.69 -30.14
C ARG A 8 -44.42 -42.80 -29.07
N ALA A 9 -44.82 -43.12 -27.83
CA ALA A 9 -44.18 -43.91 -26.76
C ALA A 9 -42.64 -43.80 -26.52
N PRO A 10 -42.14 -43.91 -25.25
CA PRO A 10 -42.18 -45.20 -24.57
C PRO A 10 -42.54 -45.15 -23.08
N CYS A 11 -43.25 -46.20 -22.68
CA CYS A 11 -43.23 -46.74 -21.34
C CYS A 11 -41.79 -47.15 -20.97
N LEU A 12 -41.23 -46.54 -19.92
CA LEU A 12 -40.14 -47.14 -19.16
C LEU A 12 -40.57 -47.18 -17.69
N GLY A 13 -40.95 -48.38 -17.26
CA GLY A 13 -40.98 -48.71 -15.85
C GLY A 13 -39.57 -48.65 -15.29
N ALA A 14 -39.39 -47.95 -14.18
CA ALA A 14 -38.20 -48.07 -13.36
C ALA A 14 -38.64 -48.62 -12.01
N SER A 15 -38.31 -49.90 -11.85
CA SER A 15 -38.33 -50.70 -10.63
C SER A 15 -37.82 -49.92 -9.41
N LEU A 16 -38.52 -50.04 -8.29
CA LEU A 16 -37.97 -49.78 -6.96
C LEU A 16 -36.80 -50.75 -6.73
N SER A 17 -35.59 -50.25 -6.47
CA SER A 17 -34.58 -51.02 -5.76
C SER A 17 -33.64 -50.14 -4.94
N ASN A 18 -33.78 -50.32 -3.63
CA ASN A 18 -32.89 -50.01 -2.51
C ASN A 18 -31.52 -49.42 -2.87
N VAL A 19 -31.36 -48.12 -2.62
CA VAL A 19 -30.06 -47.45 -2.58
C VAL A 19 -29.24 -48.08 -1.46
N SER A 20 -28.15 -48.76 -1.84
CA SER A 20 -27.21 -49.36 -0.91
C SER A 20 -26.61 -48.28 -0.01
N VAL A 21 -26.99 -48.30 1.27
CA VAL A 21 -26.44 -47.49 2.37
C VAL A 21 -24.90 -47.54 2.45
N PHE A 22 -24.28 -48.55 1.85
CA PHE A 22 -22.82 -48.71 1.79
C PHE A 22 -22.12 -47.65 0.95
N SER A 23 -22.76 -47.14 -0.11
CA SER A 23 -22.18 -46.08 -0.96
C SER A 23 -22.16 -44.71 -0.29
N ALA A 24 -23.06 -44.46 0.67
CA ALA A 24 -23.14 -43.19 1.39
C ALA A 24 -22.00 -43.01 2.42
N LEU A 25 -21.53 -44.10 3.02
CA LEU A 25 -20.44 -44.09 4.00
C LEU A 25 -19.07 -43.77 3.37
N ILE A 26 -18.82 -44.24 2.15
CA ILE A 26 -17.55 -44.00 1.44
C ILE A 26 -17.44 -42.53 1.00
N ALA A 27 -18.56 -41.87 0.67
CA ALA A 27 -18.57 -40.46 0.30
C ALA A 27 -18.24 -39.52 1.47
N LEU A 28 -18.49 -39.92 2.72
CA LEU A 28 -18.21 -39.15 3.93
C LEU A 28 -16.77 -39.29 4.43
N LEU A 29 -16.05 -40.33 3.99
CA LEU A 29 -14.66 -40.60 4.36
C LEU A 29 -13.64 -40.13 3.30
N SER A 30 -14.08 -39.56 2.18
CA SER A 30 -13.19 -38.96 1.20
C SER A 30 -12.57 -37.67 1.78
N PRO A 31 -11.24 -37.55 1.87
CA PRO A 31 -10.61 -36.32 2.34
C PRO A 31 -11.02 -35.20 1.39
N THR A 32 -11.83 -34.27 1.92
CA THR A 32 -12.28 -33.10 1.18
C THR A 32 -11.03 -32.37 0.69
N ALA A 33 -10.84 -32.27 -0.62
CA ALA A 33 -9.66 -31.68 -1.27
C ALA A 33 -9.42 -30.18 -0.93
N ALA A 34 -10.16 -29.62 0.02
CA ALA A 34 -10.14 -28.25 0.46
C ALA A 34 -9.03 -27.92 1.49
N THR A 35 -8.41 -28.91 2.15
CA THR A 35 -7.35 -28.65 3.14
C THR A 35 -5.94 -28.56 2.55
N ALA A 36 -5.74 -28.94 1.27
CA ALA A 36 -4.41 -29.05 0.65
C ALA A 36 -3.87 -27.74 0.05
N LEU A 37 -4.64 -26.65 -0.03
CA LEU A 37 -4.26 -25.45 -0.78
C LEU A 37 -3.85 -24.24 0.06
N ALA A 38 -3.81 -24.34 1.39
CA ALA A 38 -3.52 -23.20 2.27
C ALA A 38 -2.03 -23.10 2.67
N VAL A 39 -1.10 -23.21 1.72
CA VAL A 39 0.32 -22.89 1.99
C VAL A 39 0.55 -21.41 1.71
N ARG A 40 0.83 -20.63 2.77
CA ARG A 40 1.28 -19.24 2.64
C ARG A 40 2.80 -19.21 2.72
N TYR A 41 3.47 -18.88 1.63
CA TYR A 41 4.92 -18.65 1.64
C TYR A 41 5.25 -17.41 2.48
N ALA A 42 6.28 -17.50 3.32
CA ALA A 42 6.73 -16.38 4.14
C ALA A 42 7.28 -15.24 3.24
N SER A 43 6.64 -14.07 3.27
CA SER A 43 7.14 -12.89 2.54
C SER A 43 8.14 -12.11 3.39
N LYS A 44 9.23 -11.65 2.77
CA LYS A 44 10.17 -10.71 3.42
C LYS A 44 9.47 -9.36 3.56
N LYS A 45 9.56 -8.74 4.75
CA LYS A 45 9.03 -7.39 4.96
C LYS A 45 9.76 -6.40 4.05
N THR A 46 9.02 -5.69 3.19
CA THR A 46 9.58 -4.61 2.37
C THR A 46 10.04 -3.45 3.27
N GLY A 47 11.22 -2.90 2.98
CA GLY A 47 11.73 -1.71 3.66
C GLY A 47 10.97 -0.45 3.24
N GLY A 48 10.58 0.38 4.21
CA GLY A 48 9.99 1.70 3.94
C GLY A 48 11.05 2.74 3.61
N SER A 49 10.69 3.75 2.81
CA SER A 49 11.54 4.92 2.53
C SER A 49 10.96 6.17 3.18
N SER A 50 11.82 7.11 3.57
CA SER A 50 11.40 8.43 4.06
C SER A 50 10.88 9.28 2.90
N LYS A 51 9.70 9.87 3.07
CA LYS A 51 9.14 10.86 2.12
C LYS A 51 9.66 12.28 2.38
N ASN A 52 10.47 12.48 3.40
CA ASN A 52 11.00 13.79 3.77
C ASN A 52 12.26 14.09 2.95
N LEU A 53 12.11 14.83 1.86
CA LEU A 53 13.18 15.16 0.90
C LEU A 53 13.94 16.48 1.22
N GLY A 54 13.61 17.14 2.34
CA GLY A 54 14.09 18.49 2.69
C GLY A 54 15.45 18.53 3.42
N GLY A 55 15.85 19.74 3.86
CA GLY A 55 17.02 19.95 4.71
C GLY A 55 18.35 20.24 3.98
N LYS A 56 18.35 20.28 2.65
CA LYS A 56 19.55 20.55 1.83
C LYS A 56 19.74 22.03 1.46
N SER A 57 19.15 22.97 2.21
CA SER A 57 19.29 24.40 1.94
C SER A 57 20.70 24.89 2.25
N ARG A 58 21.31 25.66 1.35
CA ARG A 58 22.63 26.28 1.57
C ARG A 58 22.56 27.30 2.71
N GLY A 59 23.68 27.45 3.42
CA GLY A 59 23.84 28.51 4.42
C GLY A 59 23.78 29.90 3.79
N LYS A 60 23.22 30.89 4.52
CA LYS A 60 23.03 32.27 4.04
C LYS A 60 24.15 33.24 4.46
N HIS A 61 25.22 32.73 5.09
CA HIS A 61 26.39 33.51 5.52
C HIS A 61 26.09 34.73 6.41
N TYR A 62 25.05 34.61 7.25
CA TYR A 62 24.75 35.58 8.30
C TYR A 62 25.87 35.66 9.32
N GLY A 63 26.04 36.82 9.93
CA GLY A 63 27.04 37.07 10.97
C GLY A 63 27.63 38.48 10.90
N ILE A 64 28.52 38.75 11.84
CA ILE A 64 29.26 40.01 11.93
C ILE A 64 30.29 40.06 10.78
N LYS A 65 30.38 41.22 10.12
CA LYS A 65 31.34 41.49 9.04
C LYS A 65 32.43 42.48 9.48
N LYS A 66 32.11 43.39 10.40
CA LYS A 66 33.04 44.34 11.00
C LYS A 66 33.00 44.20 12.52
N MET A 67 34.15 43.93 13.11
CA MET A 67 34.28 43.88 14.57
C MET A 67 34.43 45.31 15.12
N GLU A 68 34.50 45.41 16.43
CA GLU A 68 34.71 46.68 17.13
C GLU A 68 36.05 47.32 16.73
N GLY A 69 36.08 48.66 16.62
CA GLY A 69 37.28 49.41 16.26
C GLY A 69 37.70 49.35 14.79
N HIS A 70 37.01 48.58 13.94
CA HIS A 70 37.30 48.57 12.51
C HIS A 70 36.78 49.85 11.84
N TYR A 71 37.64 50.47 11.01
CA TYR A 71 37.23 51.60 10.17
C TYR A 71 36.18 51.17 9.13
N VAL A 72 35.11 51.96 9.02
CA VAL A 72 34.01 51.73 8.08
C VAL A 72 33.72 52.99 7.27
N TYR A 73 33.45 52.78 5.98
CA TYR A 73 32.93 53.83 5.11
C TYR A 73 31.40 53.81 5.18
N ALA A 74 30.78 54.93 4.82
CA ALA A 74 29.33 55.01 4.67
C ALA A 74 28.83 53.95 3.68
N GLY A 75 27.79 53.21 4.05
CA GLY A 75 27.23 52.13 3.22
C GLY A 75 27.86 50.75 3.43
N ASN A 76 28.92 50.63 4.23
CA ASN A 76 29.49 49.33 4.56
C ASN A 76 28.55 48.52 5.47
N ILE A 77 28.49 47.20 5.23
CA ILE A 77 27.72 46.28 6.05
C ILE A 77 28.51 45.93 7.32
N LEU A 78 27.92 46.20 8.50
CA LEU A 78 28.49 45.84 9.80
C LEU A 78 28.24 44.37 10.16
N GLY A 79 27.05 43.87 9.85
CA GLY A 79 26.66 42.49 10.07
C GLY A 79 25.32 42.17 9.42
N THR A 80 25.08 40.91 9.11
CA THR A 80 23.80 40.43 8.59
C THR A 80 23.17 39.44 9.56
N GLN A 81 21.88 39.56 9.79
CA GLN A 81 21.16 38.75 10.77
C GLN A 81 19.87 38.16 10.19
N ARG A 82 19.46 36.99 10.68
CA ARG A 82 18.17 36.38 10.30
C ARG A 82 17.02 36.95 11.11
N GLN A 83 17.26 37.12 12.41
CA GLN A 83 16.33 37.72 13.37
C GLN A 83 17.07 38.88 14.03
N PHE A 84 16.33 39.79 14.66
CA PHE A 84 16.93 40.91 15.36
C PHE A 84 17.69 40.42 16.60
N ARG A 85 19.00 40.26 16.46
CA ARG A 85 19.94 40.01 17.55
C ARG A 85 20.60 41.29 18.02
N TRP A 86 20.91 42.17 17.07
CA TRP A 86 21.46 43.49 17.32
C TRP A 86 20.53 44.55 16.76
N HIS A 87 20.43 45.66 17.50
CA HIS A 87 19.63 46.81 17.14
C HIS A 87 20.54 47.90 16.57
N PRO A 88 20.06 48.70 15.60
CA PRO A 88 20.81 49.83 15.09
C PRO A 88 21.07 50.84 16.21
N GLY A 89 22.32 51.28 16.33
CA GLY A 89 22.77 52.30 17.27
C GLY A 89 22.97 53.67 16.60
N ALA A 90 23.72 54.55 17.25
CA ALA A 90 24.15 55.82 16.67
C ALA A 90 25.26 55.61 15.60
N HIS A 91 25.29 56.51 14.61
CA HIS A 91 26.13 56.43 13.41
C HIS A 91 27.58 56.87 13.63
#